data_AF-A0A954ZWE8-F1
#
_entry.id   AF-A0A954ZWE8-F1
#
_cell.length_a   1.000
_cell.length_b   1.000
_cell.length_c   1.000
_cell.angle_alpha   90.00
_cell.angle_beta   90.00
_cell.angle_gamma   90.00
#
_symmetry.space_group_name_H-M   'P 1'
#
loop_
_entity.id
_entity.type
_entity.pdbx_description
1 polymer ?
#
loop_
_entity_poly.entity_id
_entity_poly.type
_entity_poly.pdbx_seq_one_letter_code
_entity_poly.pdbx_strand_id
1 'polypeptide(L)'
;NGEIQFSYLTADEALSLTDDETIRQYSGPSQVPNYLGFNLNQERFQNASIRQAFAYAIDKATIIDQLFQGTAQPLSCLFSLPQYVPEGLNAYEYNVDQAKALLEEGGWDGSSVEILTYYTDQLSTDVLTAIQQFMADAGVDLTFQAIDVTTYNQRSEARDYDIVYAGAANGPDPDVLSTHFESKSQNPNVLNRSDISNAD
;
A
#
# COMPACT_ATOMS: atom_id res chain seq x y z
N ASN A 1 -32.80 8.38 12.16
CA ASN A 1 -33.33 8.70 13.51
C ASN A 1 -32.61 9.85 14.21
N GLY A 2 -31.57 10.45 13.62
CA GLY A 2 -30.91 11.62 14.19
C GLY A 2 -30.11 11.35 15.48
N GLU A 3 -29.83 10.08 15.80
CA GLU A 3 -29.04 9.69 16.97
C GLU A 3 -27.53 9.91 16.75
N ILE A 4 -27.07 9.81 15.50
CA ILE A 4 -25.70 10.12 15.07
C ILE A 4 -25.77 11.37 14.19
N GLN A 5 -25.04 12.42 14.59
CA GLN A 5 -24.99 13.70 13.85
C GLN A 5 -23.74 13.83 12.98
N PHE A 6 -22.73 12.97 13.18
CA PHE A 6 -21.49 12.93 12.41
C PHE A 6 -20.92 11.51 12.41
N SER A 7 -20.52 11.02 11.24
CA SER A 7 -19.82 9.74 11.06
C SER A 7 -18.93 9.81 9.81
N TYR A 8 -17.95 8.92 9.75
CA TYR A 8 -17.26 8.59 8.50
C TYR A 8 -18.12 7.62 7.70
N LEU A 9 -17.97 7.69 6.38
CA LEU A 9 -18.63 6.82 5.41
C LEU A 9 -17.56 6.10 4.61
N THR A 10 -17.81 4.84 4.29
CA THR A 10 -17.17 4.15 3.17
C THR A 10 -17.58 4.78 1.84
N ALA A 11 -16.85 4.47 0.77
CA ALA A 11 -17.19 4.97 -0.57
C ALA A 11 -18.63 4.56 -0.97
N ASP A 12 -19.00 3.30 -0.74
CA ASP A 12 -20.34 2.77 -1.02
C ASP A 12 -21.43 3.48 -0.22
N GLU A 13 -21.21 3.70 1.08
CA GLU A 13 -22.15 4.43 1.92
C GLU A 13 -22.32 5.87 1.44
N ALA A 14 -21.22 6.57 1.14
CA ALA A 14 -21.26 7.93 0.61
C ALA A 14 -22.09 8.00 -0.68
N LEU A 15 -21.85 7.08 -1.62
CA LEU A 15 -22.59 7.01 -2.88
C LEU A 15 -24.07 6.70 -2.66
N SER A 16 -24.40 5.78 -1.74
CA SER A 16 -25.79 5.41 -1.42
C SER A 16 -26.59 6.55 -0.78
N LEU A 17 -25.91 7.52 -0.15
CA LEU A 17 -26.51 8.63 0.57
C LEU A 17 -26.49 9.95 -0.23
N THR A 18 -26.09 9.92 -1.50
CA THR A 18 -25.91 11.14 -2.32
C THR A 18 -27.22 11.92 -2.53
N ASP A 19 -28.34 11.21 -2.59
CA ASP A 19 -29.68 11.79 -2.81
C ASP A 19 -30.43 12.10 -1.49
N ASP A 20 -29.83 11.87 -0.33
CA ASP A 20 -30.46 12.16 0.97
C ASP A 20 -30.24 13.64 1.34
N GLU A 21 -31.28 14.47 1.14
CA GLU A 21 -31.26 15.90 1.47
C GLU A 21 -31.08 16.21 2.97
N THR A 22 -31.23 15.22 3.86
CA THR A 22 -31.00 15.38 5.30
C THR A 22 -29.54 15.22 5.70
N ILE A 23 -28.70 14.72 4.78
CA ILE A 23 -27.29 14.43 5.01
C ILE A 23 -26.43 15.40 4.20
N ARG A 24 -25.50 16.05 4.88
CA ARG A 24 -24.47 16.86 4.22
C ARG A 24 -23.16 16.09 4.18
N GLN A 25 -22.76 15.70 2.98
CA GLN A 25 -21.48 15.02 2.76
C GLN A 25 -20.35 16.03 2.58
N TYR A 26 -19.19 15.73 3.16
CA TYR A 26 -17.94 16.47 2.97
C TYR A 26 -16.90 15.51 2.40
N SER A 27 -16.39 15.82 1.21
CA SER A 27 -15.34 15.04 0.55
C SER A 27 -14.04 15.83 0.46
N GLY A 28 -12.92 15.11 0.49
CA GLY A 28 -11.59 15.68 0.38
C GLY A 28 -10.51 14.61 0.47
N PRO A 29 -9.25 14.95 0.17
CA PRO A 29 -8.14 14.01 0.29
C PRO A 29 -8.05 13.48 1.74
N SER A 30 -8.10 12.16 1.91
CA SER A 30 -7.97 11.52 3.22
C SER A 30 -6.58 11.74 3.83
N GLN A 31 -5.57 11.99 2.97
CA GLN A 31 -4.16 12.01 3.35
C GLN A 31 -3.72 10.71 4.02
N VAL A 32 -4.33 9.58 3.63
CA VAL A 32 -4.01 8.22 4.08
C VAL A 32 -3.44 7.43 2.90
N PRO A 33 -2.12 7.45 2.68
CA PRO A 33 -1.45 6.62 1.69
C PRO A 33 -1.35 5.17 2.18
N ASN A 34 -1.85 4.21 1.40
CA ASN A 34 -1.59 2.79 1.60
C ASN A 34 -0.42 2.33 0.73
N TYR A 35 0.39 1.39 1.22
CA TYR A 35 1.59 0.93 0.53
C TYR A 35 1.91 -0.54 0.79
N LEU A 36 2.78 -1.09 -0.07
CA LEU A 36 3.47 -2.36 0.15
C LEU A 36 4.87 -2.06 0.69
N GLY A 37 5.15 -2.51 1.91
CA GLY A 37 6.46 -2.40 2.56
C GLY A 37 7.25 -3.68 2.42
N PHE A 38 8.31 -3.70 1.62
CA PHE A 38 9.19 -4.86 1.42
C PHE A 38 10.18 -5.01 2.57
N ASN A 39 10.37 -6.23 3.09
CA ASN A 39 11.42 -6.52 4.06
C ASN A 39 12.79 -6.61 3.36
N LEU A 40 13.58 -5.53 3.41
CA LEU A 40 14.89 -5.48 2.71
C LEU A 40 16.00 -6.29 3.40
N ASN A 41 15.74 -6.91 4.55
CA ASN A 41 16.66 -7.90 5.13
C ASN A 41 16.65 -9.22 4.35
N GLN A 42 15.61 -9.46 3.55
CA GLN A 42 15.58 -10.60 2.65
C GLN A 42 16.33 -10.27 1.37
N GLU A 43 17.31 -11.10 1.02
CA GLU A 43 18.16 -10.91 -0.17
C GLU A 43 17.34 -10.72 -1.46
N ARG A 44 16.25 -11.48 -1.61
CA ARG A 44 15.34 -11.40 -2.76
C ARG A 44 14.66 -10.04 -2.94
N PHE A 45 14.61 -9.19 -1.92
CA PHE A 45 14.05 -7.85 -2.05
C PHE A 45 15.11 -6.75 -2.09
N GLN A 46 16.40 -7.06 -1.97
CA GLN A 46 17.48 -6.06 -2.05
C GLN A 46 17.65 -5.53 -3.48
N ASN A 47 17.46 -6.38 -4.49
CA ASN A 47 17.50 -5.96 -5.89
C ASN A 47 16.31 -5.04 -6.21
N ALA A 48 16.60 -3.81 -6.64
CA ALA A 48 15.58 -2.82 -6.97
C ALA A 48 14.68 -3.27 -8.13
N SER A 49 15.20 -4.03 -9.11
CA SER A 49 14.42 -4.53 -10.25
C SER A 49 13.25 -5.39 -9.79
N ILE A 50 13.42 -6.21 -8.74
CA ILE A 50 12.33 -7.02 -8.17
C ILE A 50 11.24 -6.12 -7.58
N ARG A 51 11.62 -5.10 -6.80
CA ARG A 51 10.64 -4.15 -6.23
C ARG A 51 9.92 -3.33 -7.30
N GLN A 52 10.65 -2.95 -8.34
CA GLN A 52 10.08 -2.26 -9.51
C GLN A 52 9.12 -3.17 -10.29
N ALA A 53 9.41 -4.46 -10.39
CA ALA A 53 8.51 -5.41 -11.03
C ALA A 53 7.15 -5.47 -10.33
N PHE A 54 7.13 -5.50 -8.99
CA PHE A 54 5.88 -5.43 -8.22
C PHE A 54 5.11 -4.13 -8.50
N ALA A 55 5.82 -3.00 -8.61
CA ALA A 55 5.18 -1.72 -8.92
C ALA A 55 4.53 -1.69 -10.32
N TYR A 56 5.18 -2.30 -11.33
CA TYR A 56 4.62 -2.43 -12.68
C TYR A 56 3.53 -3.51 -12.80
N ALA A 57 3.56 -4.53 -11.95
CA ALA A 57 2.59 -5.62 -11.99
C ALA A 57 1.20 -5.20 -11.48
N ILE A 58 1.10 -4.19 -10.62
CA ILE A 58 -0.17 -3.83 -9.96
C ILE A 58 -0.89 -2.72 -10.73
N ASP A 59 -2.08 -3.03 -11.26
CA ASP A 59 -2.95 -2.03 -11.89
C ASP A 59 -3.72 -1.19 -10.87
N LYS A 60 -3.05 -0.13 -10.40
CA LYS A 60 -3.63 0.87 -9.49
C LYS A 60 -4.89 1.53 -10.07
N ALA A 61 -4.95 1.76 -11.39
CA ALA A 61 -6.08 2.43 -12.01
C ALA A 61 -7.33 1.54 -11.98
N THR A 62 -7.19 0.27 -12.35
CA THR A 62 -8.27 -0.71 -12.28
C THR A 62 -8.75 -0.92 -10.85
N ILE A 63 -7.83 -1.03 -9.87
CA ILE A 63 -8.21 -1.13 -8.44
C ILE A 63 -9.04 0.08 -8.00
N ILE A 64 -8.61 1.29 -8.35
CA ILE A 64 -9.31 2.52 -7.97
C ILE A 64 -10.68 2.62 -8.64
N ASP A 65 -10.78 2.29 -9.92
CA ASP A 65 -12.04 2.33 -10.66
C ASP A 65 -13.05 1.32 -10.10
N GLN A 66 -12.63 0.06 -9.93
CA GLN A 66 -13.53 -1.03 -9.58
C GLN A 66 -13.86 -1.11 -8.09
N LEU A 67 -12.89 -0.82 -7.21
CA LEU A 67 -13.05 -1.03 -5.77
C LEU A 67 -13.26 0.28 -5.01
N PHE A 68 -12.66 1.37 -5.46
CA PHE A 68 -12.81 2.69 -4.84
C PHE A 68 -13.79 3.59 -5.57
N GLN A 69 -14.33 3.19 -6.73
CA GLN A 69 -15.32 3.96 -7.50
C GLN A 69 -14.89 5.42 -7.73
N GLY A 70 -13.59 5.63 -7.97
CA GLY A 70 -13.01 6.95 -8.19
C GLY A 70 -12.83 7.82 -6.94
N THR A 71 -13.12 7.33 -5.74
CA THR A 71 -12.92 8.07 -4.47
C THR A 71 -11.49 7.98 -3.93
N ALA A 72 -10.59 7.34 -4.67
CA ALA A 72 -9.15 7.26 -4.38
C ALA A 72 -8.34 7.79 -5.56
N GLN A 73 -7.06 8.08 -5.32
CA GLN A 73 -6.13 8.55 -6.35
C GLN A 73 -4.87 7.71 -6.34
N PRO A 74 -4.28 7.42 -7.51
CA PRO A 74 -3.03 6.68 -7.57
C PRO A 74 -1.90 7.56 -7.03
N LEU A 75 -1.00 6.94 -6.29
CA LEU A 75 0.21 7.58 -5.80
C LEU A 75 1.44 7.07 -6.58
N SER A 76 2.34 7.99 -6.92
CA SER A 76 3.68 7.70 -7.47
C SER A 76 4.76 7.71 -6.37
N CYS A 77 4.47 8.34 -5.23
CA CYS A 77 5.27 8.30 -4.01
C CYS A 77 4.35 8.44 -2.79
N LEU A 78 4.89 8.33 -1.58
CA LEU A 78 4.08 8.36 -0.36
C LEU A 78 3.67 9.77 0.10
N PHE A 79 4.10 10.82 -0.62
CA PHE A 79 3.56 12.15 -0.42
C PHE A 79 2.18 12.25 -1.08
N SER A 80 1.14 12.46 -0.27
CA SER A 80 -0.25 12.56 -0.75
C SER A 80 -0.66 13.97 -1.18
N LEU A 81 0.14 14.99 -0.83
CA LEU A 81 -0.12 16.39 -1.11
C LEU A 81 0.71 16.86 -2.31
N PRO A 82 0.08 17.40 -3.39
CA PRO A 82 0.78 17.72 -4.65
C PRO A 82 2.01 18.62 -4.50
N GLN A 83 2.00 19.58 -3.56
CA GLN A 83 3.13 20.48 -3.34
C GLN A 83 4.40 19.81 -2.80
N TYR A 84 4.28 18.58 -2.29
CA TYR A 84 5.41 17.78 -1.79
C TYR A 84 5.82 16.66 -2.76
N VAL A 85 5.04 16.42 -3.83
CA VAL A 85 5.36 15.39 -4.82
C VAL A 85 6.42 15.93 -5.79
N PRO A 86 7.61 15.30 -5.86
CA PRO A 86 8.62 15.68 -6.84
C PRO A 86 8.14 15.51 -8.29
N GLU A 87 8.59 16.40 -9.18
CA GLU A 87 8.37 16.26 -10.61
C GLU A 87 9.20 15.12 -11.22
N GLY A 88 8.72 14.52 -12.32
CA GLY A 88 9.47 13.54 -13.09
C GLY A 88 9.56 12.13 -12.47
N LEU A 89 8.80 11.86 -11.41
CA LEU A 89 8.71 10.51 -10.86
C LEU A 89 8.08 9.54 -11.86
N ASN A 90 8.63 8.34 -11.92
CA ASN A 90 8.00 7.26 -12.65
C ASN A 90 6.68 6.87 -11.95
N ALA A 91 5.58 6.91 -12.69
CA ALA A 91 4.26 6.54 -12.16
C ALA A 91 4.09 5.02 -11.96
N TYR A 92 4.97 4.22 -12.56
CA TYR A 92 4.85 2.76 -12.68
C TYR A 92 3.47 2.38 -13.22
N GLU A 93 3.16 2.87 -14.42
CA GLU A 93 1.93 2.49 -15.11
C GLU A 93 1.89 0.98 -15.34
N TYR A 94 0.72 0.37 -15.17
CA TYR A 94 0.57 -1.08 -15.25
C TYR A 94 1.17 -1.65 -16.53
N ASN A 95 2.12 -2.58 -16.36
CA ASN A 95 2.79 -3.25 -17.46
C ASN A 95 3.33 -4.61 -16.98
N VAL A 96 2.52 -5.65 -17.16
CA VAL A 96 2.85 -7.02 -16.75
C VAL A 96 4.09 -7.59 -17.48
N ASP A 97 4.32 -7.20 -18.73
CA ASP A 97 5.47 -7.68 -19.50
C ASP A 97 6.77 -7.05 -18.97
N GLN A 98 6.74 -5.75 -18.64
CA GLN A 98 7.85 -5.08 -17.97
C GLN A 98 8.12 -5.69 -16.59
N ALA A 99 7.06 -6.03 -15.84
CA ALA A 99 7.21 -6.70 -14.55
C ALA A 99 7.93 -8.05 -14.70
N LYS A 100 7.51 -8.89 -15.67
CA LYS A 100 8.17 -10.18 -15.96
C LYS A 100 9.64 -10.00 -16.33
N ALA A 101 9.95 -9.04 -17.20
CA ALA A 101 11.33 -8.76 -17.61
C ALA A 101 12.20 -8.34 -16.42
N LEU A 102 11.67 -7.50 -15.52
CA LEU A 102 12.37 -7.06 -14.32
C LEU A 102 12.54 -8.18 -13.26
N LEU A 103 11.59 -9.12 -13.16
CA LEU A 103 11.75 -10.31 -12.33
C LEU A 103 12.86 -11.22 -12.87
N GLU A 104 12.92 -11.43 -14.18
CA GLU A 104 13.99 -12.20 -14.83
C GLU A 104 15.36 -11.52 -14.63
N GLU A 105 15.47 -10.22 -14.94
CA GLU A 105 16.68 -9.43 -14.72
C GLU A 105 17.11 -9.44 -13.24
N GLY A 106 16.13 -9.35 -12.35
CA GLY A 106 16.31 -9.36 -10.90
C GLY A 106 16.78 -10.71 -10.35
N GLY A 107 16.68 -11.78 -11.13
CA GLY A 107 16.99 -13.15 -10.69
C GLY A 107 15.94 -13.74 -9.75
N TRP A 108 14.65 -13.43 -9.96
CA TRP A 108 13.57 -13.98 -9.15
C TRP A 108 13.58 -15.51 -9.20
N ASP A 109 13.57 -16.14 -8.02
CA ASP A 109 13.74 -17.58 -7.86
C ASP A 109 12.40 -18.36 -7.94
N GLY A 110 11.28 -17.66 -8.08
CA GLY A 110 9.94 -18.24 -8.09
C GLY A 110 9.40 -18.61 -6.70
N SER A 111 10.05 -18.16 -5.62
CA SER A 111 9.55 -18.34 -4.26
C SER A 111 8.19 -17.67 -4.05
N SER A 112 7.35 -18.26 -3.19
CA SER A 112 6.09 -17.64 -2.79
C SER A 112 6.33 -16.41 -1.92
N VAL A 113 5.42 -15.45 -1.96
CA VAL A 113 5.47 -14.20 -1.17
C VAL A 113 4.20 -14.07 -0.33
N GLU A 114 4.35 -13.82 0.97
CA GLU A 114 3.23 -13.50 1.86
C GLU A 114 3.14 -11.98 2.11
N ILE A 115 1.98 -11.39 1.85
CA ILE A 115 1.62 -10.06 2.34
C ILE A 115 0.97 -10.19 3.73
N LEU A 116 1.54 -9.51 4.72
CA LEU A 116 0.98 -9.41 6.07
C LEU A 116 0.20 -8.09 6.23
N THR A 117 -0.99 -8.15 6.82
CA THR A 117 -1.78 -6.94 7.16
C THR A 117 -2.54 -7.10 8.47
N TYR A 118 -2.98 -5.97 9.03
CA TYR A 118 -3.94 -5.93 10.15
C TYR A 118 -5.31 -5.40 9.71
N TYR A 119 -5.50 -5.08 8.43
CA TYR A 119 -6.80 -4.68 7.89
C TYR A 119 -7.67 -5.91 7.66
N THR A 120 -8.90 -5.85 8.19
CA THR A 120 -9.87 -6.96 8.17
C THR A 120 -11.20 -6.56 7.51
N ASP A 121 -11.28 -5.34 6.98
CA ASP A 121 -12.43 -4.88 6.22
C ASP A 121 -12.48 -5.51 4.82
N GLN A 122 -13.67 -5.53 4.23
CA GLN A 122 -13.91 -6.17 2.94
C GLN A 122 -13.15 -5.47 1.81
N LEU A 123 -13.08 -4.15 1.80
CA LEU A 123 -12.39 -3.38 0.77
C LEU A 123 -10.89 -3.72 0.73
N SER A 124 -10.24 -3.81 1.90
CA SER A 124 -8.84 -4.25 2.00
C SER A 124 -8.64 -5.68 1.50
N THR A 125 -9.59 -6.58 1.77
CA THR A 125 -9.56 -7.97 1.27
C THR A 125 -9.68 -8.02 -0.25
N ASP A 126 -10.57 -7.22 -0.83
CA ASP A 126 -10.78 -7.16 -2.28
C ASP A 126 -9.55 -6.58 -2.99
N VAL A 127 -8.93 -5.53 -2.42
CA VAL A 127 -7.66 -4.95 -2.91
C VAL A 127 -6.54 -5.97 -2.90
N LEU A 128 -6.35 -6.70 -1.79
CA LEU A 128 -5.29 -7.73 -1.70
C LEU A 128 -5.54 -8.91 -2.63
N THR A 129 -6.80 -9.27 -2.86
CA THR A 129 -7.18 -10.29 -3.84
C THR A 129 -6.87 -9.84 -5.27
N ALA A 130 -7.14 -8.58 -5.61
CA ALA A 130 -6.76 -8.02 -6.91
C ALA A 130 -5.23 -7.99 -7.09
N ILE A 131 -4.48 -7.55 -6.08
CA ILE A 131 -3.01 -7.58 -6.07
C ILE A 131 -2.50 -9.02 -6.28
N GLN A 132 -3.06 -9.99 -5.57
CA GLN A 132 -2.71 -11.41 -5.74
C GLN A 132 -2.91 -11.87 -7.20
N GLN A 133 -4.04 -11.54 -7.83
CA GLN A 133 -4.29 -11.89 -9.22
C GLN A 133 -3.29 -11.22 -10.19
N PHE A 134 -3.03 -9.93 -10.01
CA PHE A 134 -2.07 -9.19 -10.84
C PHE A 134 -0.64 -9.75 -10.71
N MET A 135 -0.24 -10.13 -9.50
CA MET A 135 1.07 -10.76 -9.27
C MET A 135 1.14 -12.16 -9.88
N ALA A 136 0.03 -12.93 -9.84
CA ALA A 136 -0.06 -14.22 -10.53
C ALA A 136 0.11 -14.07 -12.06
N ASP A 137 -0.48 -13.03 -12.66
CA ASP A 137 -0.32 -12.72 -14.08
C ASP A 137 1.14 -12.38 -14.44
N ALA A 138 1.90 -11.80 -13.49
CA ALA A 138 3.34 -11.54 -13.58
C ALA A 138 4.21 -12.78 -13.28
N GLY A 139 3.62 -13.90 -12.85
CA GLY A 139 4.33 -15.14 -12.53
C GLY A 139 4.86 -15.22 -11.09
N VAL A 140 4.32 -14.42 -10.17
CA VAL A 140 4.66 -14.46 -8.73
C VAL A 140 3.52 -15.14 -7.97
N ASP A 141 3.84 -16.20 -7.25
CA ASP A 141 2.92 -16.82 -6.29
C ASP A 141 2.83 -15.94 -5.04
N LEU A 142 1.71 -15.23 -4.88
CA LEU A 142 1.47 -14.33 -3.77
C LEU A 142 0.29 -14.82 -2.93
N THR A 143 0.46 -14.80 -1.62
CA THR A 143 -0.62 -14.99 -0.64
C THR A 143 -0.71 -13.78 0.28
N PHE A 144 -1.79 -13.67 1.05
CA PHE A 144 -1.88 -12.64 2.10
C PHE A 144 -2.55 -13.19 3.35
N GLN A 145 -2.18 -12.61 4.49
CA GLN A 145 -2.72 -12.96 5.80
C GLN A 145 -3.09 -11.68 6.57
N ALA A 146 -4.35 -11.62 7.01
CA ALA A 146 -4.78 -10.63 8.00
C ALA A 146 -4.65 -11.23 9.42
N ILE A 147 -4.00 -10.50 10.32
CA ILE A 147 -3.81 -10.87 11.72
C ILE A 147 -4.17 -9.71 12.65
N ASP A 148 -4.38 -9.98 13.94
CA ASP A 148 -4.65 -8.90 14.88
C ASP A 148 -3.42 -7.99 15.06
N VAL A 149 -3.68 -6.74 15.47
CA VAL A 149 -2.65 -5.70 15.62
C VAL A 149 -1.52 -6.11 16.56
N THR A 150 -1.82 -6.90 17.61
CA THR A 150 -0.80 -7.32 18.58
C THR A 150 0.18 -8.29 17.92
N THR A 151 -0.34 -9.32 17.24
CA THR A 151 0.50 -10.25 16.49
C THR A 151 1.21 -9.58 15.31
N TYR A 152 0.56 -8.63 14.64
CA TYR A 152 1.17 -7.85 13.56
C TYR A 152 2.41 -7.10 14.04
N ASN A 153 2.29 -6.38 15.17
CA ASN A 153 3.42 -5.64 15.73
C ASN A 153 4.56 -6.60 16.15
N GLN A 154 4.24 -7.74 16.77
CA GLN A 154 5.23 -8.74 17.15
C GLN A 154 6.00 -9.30 15.95
N ARG A 155 5.30 -9.68 14.86
CA ARG A 155 5.94 -10.15 13.62
C ARG A 155 6.73 -9.03 12.93
N SER A 156 6.20 -7.81 12.93
CA SER A 156 6.87 -6.62 12.39
C SER A 156 8.21 -6.35 13.10
N GLU A 157 8.21 -6.35 14.43
CA GLU A 157 9.42 -6.17 15.26
C GLU A 157 10.43 -7.30 15.05
N ALA A 158 9.93 -8.54 14.92
CA ALA A 158 10.75 -9.73 14.67
C ALA A 158 11.25 -9.87 13.22
N ARG A 159 10.82 -8.98 12.30
CA ARG A 159 11.11 -9.07 10.86
C ARG A 159 10.61 -10.36 10.20
N ASP A 160 9.54 -10.93 10.75
CA ASP A 160 8.94 -12.19 10.32
C ASP A 160 7.79 -11.95 9.33
N TYR A 161 8.14 -11.43 8.16
CA TYR A 161 7.23 -11.14 7.03
C TYR A 161 8.05 -10.90 5.77
N ASP A 162 7.40 -11.05 4.61
CA ASP A 162 7.98 -10.71 3.31
C ASP A 162 7.63 -9.28 2.93
N ILE A 163 6.33 -8.99 2.90
CA ILE A 163 5.76 -7.69 2.55
C ILE A 163 4.68 -7.36 3.58
N VAL A 164 4.56 -6.10 3.96
CA VAL A 164 3.39 -5.59 4.69
C VAL A 164 2.48 -4.78 3.79
N TYR A 165 1.16 -4.90 3.97
CA TYR A 165 0.18 -3.95 3.45
C TYR A 165 -0.38 -3.12 4.59
N ALA A 166 -0.09 -1.82 4.59
CA ALA A 166 -0.42 -0.91 5.68
C ALA A 166 -0.59 0.53 5.17
N GLY A 167 -1.15 1.38 6.01
CA GLY A 167 -1.05 2.84 5.86
C GLY A 167 0.38 3.32 6.18
N ALA A 168 0.88 4.28 5.40
CA ALA A 168 2.13 4.99 5.69
C ALA A 168 1.85 6.21 6.59
N ALA A 169 2.41 7.38 6.24
CA ALA A 169 2.22 8.61 6.99
C ALA A 169 0.85 9.24 6.73
N ASN A 170 0.07 9.42 7.80
CA ASN A 170 -1.22 10.11 7.73
C ASN A 170 -1.07 11.59 8.02
N GLY A 171 -1.82 12.41 7.28
CA GLY A 171 -1.92 13.85 7.52
C GLY A 171 -1.01 14.70 6.62
N PRO A 172 -1.01 16.03 6.83
CA PRO A 172 -0.44 16.97 5.87
C PRO A 172 1.05 17.21 6.04
N ASP A 173 1.64 16.78 7.15
CA ASP A 173 3.05 17.02 7.44
C ASP A 173 3.93 15.92 6.81
N PRO A 174 4.77 16.25 5.82
CA PRO A 174 5.64 15.28 5.16
C PRO A 174 6.67 14.65 6.11
N ASP A 175 7.00 15.30 7.24
CA ASP A 175 7.97 14.77 8.21
C ASP A 175 7.47 13.48 8.89
N VAL A 176 6.17 13.21 8.88
CA VAL A 176 5.63 11.95 9.42
C VAL A 176 6.21 10.72 8.70
N LEU A 177 6.60 10.84 7.42
CA LEU A 177 7.28 9.77 6.67
C LEU A 177 8.69 9.46 7.21
N SER A 178 9.31 10.35 7.97
CA SER A 178 10.63 10.11 8.58
C SER A 178 10.63 8.87 9.48
N THR A 179 9.53 8.67 10.19
CA THR A 179 9.29 7.51 11.07
C THR A 179 9.18 6.18 10.30
N HIS A 180 8.93 6.22 9.00
CA HIS A 180 8.74 5.05 8.13
C HIS A 180 9.95 4.75 7.24
N PHE A 181 10.87 5.71 7.01
CA PHE A 181 11.92 5.56 6.00
C PHE A 181 13.31 6.06 6.41
N GLU A 182 13.45 6.86 7.47
CA GLU A 182 14.80 7.25 7.92
C GLU A 182 15.57 6.02 8.43
N SER A 183 16.87 6.00 8.14
CA SER A 183 17.78 4.92 8.57
C SER A 183 17.81 4.75 10.10
N LYS A 184 17.61 5.83 10.88
CA LYS A 184 17.52 5.78 12.36
C LYS A 184 16.16 5.28 12.87
N SER A 185 15.17 5.16 11.98
CA SER A 185 13.79 4.79 12.29
C SER A 185 13.51 3.28 12.11
N GLN A 186 14.56 2.47 11.93
CA GLN A 186 14.46 1.01 11.83
C GLN A 186 13.77 0.37 13.05
N ASN A 187 13.06 -0.73 12.81
CA ASN A 187 12.47 -1.54 13.89
C ASN A 187 13.56 -1.99 14.89
N PRO A 188 13.26 -2.07 16.20
CA PRO A 188 11.92 -2.04 16.83
C PRO A 188 11.47 -0.66 17.35
N ASN A 189 12.22 0.42 17.10
CA ASN A 189 11.96 1.69 17.77
C ASN A 189 10.96 2.59 17.03
N VAL A 190 10.73 2.39 15.72
CA VAL A 190 9.85 3.22 14.88
C VAL A 190 9.28 2.42 13.67
N LEU A 191 8.45 3.05 12.82
CA LEU A 191 7.59 2.43 11.80
C LEU A 191 8.29 2.08 10.48
N ASN A 192 9.63 2.05 10.41
CA ASN A 192 10.38 1.63 9.22
C ASN A 192 10.37 0.10 9.06
N ARG A 193 9.22 -0.40 8.60
CA ARG A 193 8.94 -1.82 8.31
C ARG A 193 9.62 -2.34 7.06
N SER A 194 10.34 -1.49 6.32
CA SER A 194 11.17 -1.97 5.21
C SER A 194 12.63 -2.10 5.57
N ASP A 195 13.01 -1.67 6.79
CA ASP A 195 14.40 -1.50 7.22
C ASP A 195 15.25 -0.74 6.19
N ILE A 196 14.63 0.17 5.44
CA ILE A 196 15.32 1.02 4.48
C ILE A 196 16.40 1.77 5.24
N SER A 197 17.63 1.62 4.77
CA SER A 197 18.78 2.37 5.23
C SER A 197 19.51 2.86 4.00
N ASN A 198 19.51 4.17 3.82
CA ASN A 198 20.39 4.82 2.88
C ASN A 198 21.26 5.78 3.69
N ALA A 199 22.56 5.49 3.74
CA ALA A 199 23.53 6.33 4.45
C ALA A 199 23.98 7.44 3.49
N ASP A 200 23.12 8.44 3.33
CA ASP A 200 23.49 9.74 2.74
C ASP A 200 23.36 10.83 3.83
#